data_AF-A0A817YG69-F1
#
_entry.id   AF-A0A817YG69-F1
#
_cell.length_a   1.000
_cell.length_b   1.000
_cell.length_c   1.000
_cell.angle_alpha   90.00
_cell.angle_beta   90.00
_cell.angle_gamma   90.00
#
_symmetry.space_group_name_H-M   'P 1'
#
loop_
_entity.id
_entity.type
_entity.pdbx_description
1 polymer ?
#
loop_
_entity_poly.entity_id
_entity_poly.type
_entity_poly.pdbx_seq_one_letter_code
_entity_poly.pdbx_strand_id
1 'polypeptide(L)'
;MSYTAAALSFMFENLSKPIVLTGSQIPIFETRSDGRDNLIGSLLIAGQYHIPEVTLYFRNRLYRGNRVTKIDCEGLNAFDSHNFPTLAEFRTKIQVKWDLIFDRSSEGPFNVHTNLNRNVSLLRLFPGITYLTVRQFLEPPIQVKWDLIFDRSSEGPFNVHTNLNRNVSLLRLFPGITYLTVRQFLEPPIQGVVLQTYGAGNLPTNRPDLIEELRKAAERGVLIVNCTQCAKGNVCYAYESATSLQKIGVCVGSDMTIEAALMKLSYVLGKYSSDMKVMKMKMAENLRGEMSTDSSKLKCPTISLDWILNATNDESNKESAQFRQSLLPWLIATCAQTDDITTLNHIQKTQTGIKFNIVLPCGSMPLHVCAKYGAIKCADLLLRIGNNENPIVNEPDQVGFTALFYAILQKNEAMIELLVRNGAKLTATLKPSEIGMYLCNCVKHNEVDRLIAWHKAGANLDQTDYDGRTPLLLAVNYNSIDCVHYLLDNGNIDISWCDNRSMTPIQIAKQRGFDSIAVNYNSIDCVHYLLDNGNIDISWCDNRSMTPIQIAKQRGFDSIVQLLSSYAKSQ
;
A
#
# COMPACT_ATOMS: atom_id res chain seq x y z
N MET A 1 34.61 1.86 9.78
CA MET A 1 34.15 1.89 8.37
C MET A 1 32.85 2.68 8.22
N SER A 2 31.78 2.40 8.99
CA SER A 2 30.52 3.17 8.96
C SER A 2 30.73 4.67 9.21
N TYR A 3 31.46 5.05 10.26
CA TYR A 3 31.83 6.46 10.51
C TYR A 3 32.56 7.12 9.34
N THR A 4 33.51 6.40 8.72
CA THR A 4 34.26 6.89 7.56
C THR A 4 33.35 7.08 6.36
N ALA A 5 32.48 6.10 6.07
CA ALA A 5 31.52 6.19 4.97
C ALA A 5 30.56 7.37 5.18
N ALA A 6 30.06 7.57 6.40
CA ALA A 6 29.24 8.71 6.77
C ALA A 6 29.99 10.04 6.62
N ALA A 7 31.22 10.13 7.13
CA ALA A 7 32.05 11.33 7.02
C ALA A 7 32.27 11.73 5.56
N LEU A 8 32.75 10.79 4.73
CA LEU A 8 33.01 11.03 3.32
C LEU A 8 31.74 11.43 2.56
N SER A 9 30.57 10.89 2.94
CA SER A 9 29.29 11.27 2.33
C SER A 9 28.99 12.77 2.49
N PHE A 10 29.32 13.37 3.63
CA PHE A 10 29.13 14.80 3.88
C PHE A 10 30.30 15.65 3.38
N MET A 11 31.54 15.17 3.51
CA MET A 11 32.73 15.87 3.04
C MET A 11 32.72 16.07 1.53
N PHE A 12 32.26 15.07 0.77
CA PHE A 12 32.21 15.11 -0.69
C PHE A 12 30.87 15.64 -1.17
N GLU A 13 30.85 16.90 -1.59
CA GLU A 13 29.68 17.47 -2.26
C GLU A 13 29.79 17.25 -3.76
N ASN A 14 28.64 17.07 -4.40
CA ASN A 14 28.53 16.92 -5.84
C ASN A 14 29.43 15.78 -6.34
N LEU A 15 29.40 14.67 -5.61
CA LEU A 15 30.11 13.46 -5.98
C LEU A 15 29.44 12.91 -7.24
N SER A 16 30.18 12.77 -8.34
CA SER A 16 29.69 12.20 -9.61
C SER A 16 30.26 10.80 -9.88
N LYS A 17 31.11 10.28 -9.00
CA LYS A 17 31.80 8.99 -9.20
C LYS A 17 31.59 8.09 -7.99
N PRO A 18 31.52 6.76 -8.19
CA PRO A 18 31.38 5.82 -7.09
C PRO A 18 32.58 5.85 -6.17
N ILE A 19 32.32 5.95 -4.87
CA ILE A 19 33.30 5.72 -3.80
C ILE A 19 32.82 4.51 -3.01
N VAL A 20 33.45 3.36 -3.23
CA VAL A 20 33.05 2.10 -2.57
C VAL A 20 34.04 1.78 -1.46
N LEU A 21 33.60 1.90 -0.20
CA LEU A 21 34.34 1.40 0.94
C LEU A 21 34.13 -0.11 1.05
N THR A 22 35.19 -0.84 1.29
CA THR A 22 35.11 -2.27 1.58
C THR A 22 36.20 -2.68 2.57
N GLY A 23 36.18 -3.93 2.99
CA GLY A 23 37.20 -4.52 3.84
C GLY A 23 36.96 -6.00 4.02
N SER A 24 37.55 -6.57 5.05
CA SER A 24 37.45 -8.00 5.35
C SER A 24 37.56 -8.24 6.85
N GLN A 25 36.88 -9.27 7.36
CA GLN A 25 37.13 -9.76 8.72
C GLN A 25 38.44 -10.57 8.78
N ILE A 26 38.76 -11.25 7.69
CA ILE A 26 39.94 -12.12 7.60
C ILE A 26 40.90 -11.52 6.54
N PRO A 27 42.21 -11.37 6.82
CA PRO A 27 43.18 -10.85 5.86
C PRO A 27 43.14 -11.58 4.51
N ILE A 28 43.27 -10.85 3.41
CA ILE A 28 43.08 -11.38 2.03
C ILE A 28 43.97 -12.57 1.66
N PHE A 29 45.11 -12.73 2.35
CA PHE A 29 46.06 -13.81 2.11
C PHE A 29 45.63 -15.15 2.72
N GLU A 30 44.71 -15.13 3.69
CA GLU A 30 44.20 -16.35 4.31
C GLU A 30 43.31 -17.14 3.35
N THR A 31 43.35 -18.46 3.44
CA THR A 31 42.64 -19.36 2.51
C THR A 31 41.13 -19.10 2.51
N ARG A 32 40.53 -18.94 3.69
CA ARG A 32 39.08 -18.71 3.88
C ARG A 32 38.68 -17.23 4.00
N SER A 33 39.48 -16.32 3.45
CA SER A 33 39.24 -14.88 3.55
C SER A 33 38.00 -14.42 2.78
N ASP A 34 37.22 -13.53 3.40
CA ASP A 34 36.14 -12.76 2.78
C ASP A 34 36.65 -11.56 1.96
N GLY A 35 37.92 -11.20 2.13
CA GLY A 35 38.54 -10.05 1.48
C GLY A 35 38.67 -10.17 -0.03
N ARG A 36 38.79 -11.39 -0.58
CA ARG A 36 38.87 -11.58 -2.04
C ARG A 36 37.56 -11.18 -2.70
N ASP A 37 36.45 -11.74 -2.22
CA ASP A 37 35.11 -11.49 -2.76
C ASP A 37 34.70 -10.03 -2.55
N ASN A 38 34.96 -9.49 -1.35
CA ASN A 38 34.68 -8.10 -1.03
C ASN A 38 35.45 -7.13 -1.93
N LEU A 39 36.75 -7.36 -2.15
CA LEU A 39 37.57 -6.54 -3.02
C LEU A 39 37.09 -6.61 -4.47
N ILE A 40 36.89 -7.81 -5.01
CA ILE A 40 36.43 -8.00 -6.39
C ILE A 40 35.06 -7.34 -6.61
N GLY A 41 34.09 -7.57 -5.72
CA GLY A 41 32.76 -6.97 -5.84
C GLY A 41 32.79 -5.44 -5.74
N SER A 42 33.67 -4.88 -4.90
CA SER A 42 33.84 -3.42 -4.81
C SER A 42 34.40 -2.81 -6.11
N LEU A 43 35.35 -3.49 -6.75
CA LEU A 43 35.93 -3.07 -8.02
C LEU A 43 34.93 -3.20 -9.19
N LEU A 44 34.11 -4.26 -9.17
CA LEU A 44 33.03 -4.45 -10.14
C LEU A 44 32.00 -3.32 -10.05
N ILE A 45 31.55 -2.96 -8.83
CA ILE A 45 30.66 -1.79 -8.66
C ILE A 45 31.32 -0.52 -9.17
N ALA A 46 32.53 -0.20 -8.70
CA ALA A 46 33.19 1.05 -9.03
C ALA A 46 33.54 1.18 -10.53
N GLY A 47 33.85 0.06 -11.19
CA GLY A 47 34.28 0.05 -12.59
C GLY A 47 33.15 -0.06 -13.61
N GLN A 48 32.02 -0.69 -13.25
CA GLN A 48 30.94 -0.99 -14.21
C GLN A 48 29.66 -0.17 -13.99
N TYR A 49 29.45 0.37 -12.78
CA TYR A 49 28.22 1.05 -12.42
C TYR A 49 28.47 2.51 -12.02
N HIS A 50 27.68 3.42 -12.59
CA HIS A 50 27.72 4.84 -12.23
C HIS A 50 26.79 5.09 -11.04
N ILE A 51 27.30 4.87 -9.82
CA ILE A 51 26.59 5.13 -8.56
C ILE A 51 27.28 6.31 -7.87
N PRO A 52 26.78 7.55 -8.00
CA PRO A 52 27.45 8.78 -7.54
C PRO A 52 27.33 8.99 -6.01
N GLU A 53 27.64 7.95 -5.24
CA GLU A 53 27.52 7.95 -3.78
C GLU A 53 28.75 7.36 -3.11
N VAL A 54 28.93 7.74 -1.85
CA VAL A 54 29.79 6.98 -0.93
C VAL A 54 29.00 5.76 -0.46
N THR A 55 29.46 4.59 -0.83
CA THR A 55 28.83 3.30 -0.57
C THR A 55 29.74 2.41 0.26
N LEU A 56 29.15 1.40 0.89
CA LEU A 56 29.87 0.35 1.59
C LEU A 56 29.49 -1.00 0.98
N TYR A 57 30.48 -1.72 0.46
CA TYR A 57 30.29 -3.06 -0.09
C TYR A 57 30.85 -4.11 0.87
N PHE A 58 29.99 -5.04 1.28
CA PHE A 58 30.36 -6.15 2.14
C PHE A 58 29.41 -7.33 1.91
N ARG A 59 29.93 -8.56 1.81
CA ARG A 59 29.13 -9.80 1.70
C ARG A 59 28.05 -9.73 0.64
N ASN A 60 28.45 -9.48 -0.60
CA ASN A 60 27.53 -9.47 -1.75
C ASN A 60 26.42 -8.41 -1.64
N ARG A 61 26.55 -7.42 -0.77
CA ARG A 61 25.57 -6.33 -0.60
C ARG A 61 26.28 -4.99 -0.71
N LEU A 62 25.68 -4.10 -1.47
CA LEU A 62 26.08 -2.70 -1.56
C LEU A 62 25.08 -1.87 -0.76
N TYR A 63 25.60 -1.07 0.17
CA TYR A 63 24.82 -0.21 1.03
C TYR A 63 25.16 1.26 0.78
N ARG A 64 24.20 2.16 1.03
CA ARG A 64 24.49 3.59 1.16
C ARG A 64 25.38 3.82 2.39
N GLY A 65 26.52 4.47 2.22
CA GLY A 65 27.56 4.54 3.25
C GLY A 65 27.11 5.17 4.56
N ASN A 66 26.34 6.27 4.49
CA ASN A 66 25.77 6.96 5.65
C ASN A 66 24.50 6.29 6.23
N ARG A 67 24.13 5.09 5.77
CA ARG A 67 23.01 4.31 6.32
C ARG A 67 23.45 3.01 6.99
N VAL A 68 24.76 2.76 7.09
CA VAL A 68 25.33 1.51 7.59
C VAL A 68 25.80 1.65 9.02
N THR A 69 25.58 0.61 9.82
CA THR A 69 26.19 0.40 11.14
C THR A 69 26.86 -0.98 11.17
N LYS A 70 27.97 -1.11 11.91
CA LYS A 70 28.60 -2.42 12.16
C LYS A 70 27.78 -3.16 13.22
N ILE A 71 27.24 -4.33 12.87
CA ILE A 71 26.36 -5.11 13.74
C ILE A 71 27.03 -6.34 14.34
N ASP A 72 28.11 -6.83 13.72
CA ASP A 72 28.81 -8.04 14.14
C ASP A 72 30.32 -7.85 14.02
N CYS A 73 31.05 -8.28 15.06
CA CYS A 73 32.50 -8.20 15.14
C CYS A 73 33.20 -9.47 14.66
N GLU A 74 32.55 -10.62 14.73
CA GLU A 74 33.13 -11.93 14.40
C GLU A 74 32.51 -12.50 13.13
N GLY A 75 31.19 -12.36 13.03
CA GLY A 75 30.42 -12.86 11.92
C GLY A 75 30.85 -12.24 10.60
N LEU A 76 30.66 -13.04 9.58
CA LEU A 76 30.98 -12.69 8.22
C LEU A 76 30.03 -11.64 7.65
N ASN A 77 28.82 -11.49 8.20
CA ASN A 77 27.87 -10.40 7.89
C ASN A 77 28.03 -9.25 8.89
N ALA A 78 29.14 -8.51 8.77
CA ALA A 78 29.55 -7.52 9.77
C ALA A 78 28.72 -6.22 9.78
N PHE A 79 28.04 -5.89 8.68
CA PHE A 79 27.38 -4.61 8.47
C PHE A 79 25.93 -4.78 8.07
N ASP A 80 25.09 -3.83 8.50
CA ASP A 80 23.70 -3.76 8.06
C ASP A 80 23.19 -2.32 7.94
N SER A 81 22.08 -2.16 7.22
CA SER A 81 21.35 -0.92 7.09
C SER A 81 19.90 -1.12 7.52
N HIS A 82 19.64 -0.88 8.80
CA HIS A 82 18.35 -1.24 9.42
C HIS A 82 17.15 -0.44 8.90
N ASN A 83 17.39 0.83 8.53
CA ASN A 83 16.36 1.79 8.13
C ASN A 83 16.37 2.12 6.64
N PHE A 84 17.27 1.52 5.85
CA PHE A 84 17.34 1.75 4.40
C PHE A 84 17.73 0.46 3.66
N PRO A 85 17.03 0.10 2.57
CA PRO A 85 17.38 -1.09 1.80
C PRO A 85 18.77 -1.01 1.15
N THR A 86 19.35 -2.17 0.86
CA THR A 86 20.58 -2.31 0.04
C THR A 86 20.39 -1.67 -1.34
N LEU A 87 21.40 -0.94 -1.82
CA LEU A 87 21.43 -0.32 -3.14
C LEU A 87 21.63 -1.36 -4.25
N ALA A 88 22.45 -2.38 -3.97
CA ALA A 88 22.64 -3.50 -4.88
C ALA A 88 22.87 -4.81 -4.14
N GLU A 89 22.45 -5.92 -4.78
CA GLU A 89 22.69 -7.28 -4.30
C GLU A 89 23.39 -8.11 -5.37
N PHE A 90 24.47 -8.77 -4.99
CA PHE A 90 25.24 -9.69 -5.81
C PHE A 90 24.67 -11.09 -5.62
N ARG A 91 23.77 -11.47 -6.53
CA ARG A 91 23.22 -12.83 -6.64
C ARG A 91 23.83 -13.50 -7.88
N THR A 92 23.07 -14.34 -8.58
CA THR A 92 23.46 -14.84 -9.91
C THR A 92 23.63 -13.72 -10.94
N LYS A 93 22.91 -12.61 -10.76
CA LYS A 93 23.11 -11.33 -11.44
C LYS A 93 23.21 -10.22 -10.39
N ILE A 94 23.96 -9.16 -10.71
CA ILE A 94 24.01 -7.95 -9.88
C ILE A 94 22.69 -7.20 -10.10
N GLN A 95 21.89 -7.08 -9.05
CA GLN A 95 20.63 -6.34 -9.07
C GLN A 95 20.84 -4.98 -8.40
N VAL A 96 20.85 -3.92 -9.19
CA VAL A 96 20.93 -2.53 -8.71
C VAL A 96 19.53 -1.96 -8.62
N LYS A 97 19.17 -1.38 -7.48
CA LYS A 97 17.90 -0.70 -7.25
C LYS A 97 18.05 0.79 -7.58
N TRP A 98 17.91 1.12 -8.86
CA TRP A 98 18.13 2.48 -9.37
C TRP A 98 17.21 3.52 -8.72
N ASP A 99 15.99 3.12 -8.33
CA ASP A 99 15.01 3.99 -7.66
C ASP A 99 15.48 4.50 -6.29
N LEU A 100 16.45 3.82 -5.68
CA LEU A 100 16.98 4.18 -4.36
C LEU A 100 18.22 5.05 -4.43
N ILE A 101 18.87 5.14 -5.60
CA ILE A 101 20.11 5.91 -5.77
C ILE A 101 19.77 7.39 -5.64
N PHE A 102 20.57 8.08 -4.83
CA PHE A 102 20.41 9.50 -4.54
C PHE A 102 20.92 10.30 -5.73
N ASP A 103 20.03 10.56 -6.70
CA ASP A 103 20.31 11.38 -7.86
C ASP A 103 19.71 12.78 -7.66
N ARG A 104 20.55 13.83 -7.75
CA ARG A 104 20.08 15.20 -7.90
C ARG A 104 20.16 15.54 -9.37
N SER A 105 19.05 15.37 -10.09
CA SER A 105 18.93 15.75 -11.49
C SER A 105 18.85 17.29 -11.62
N SER A 106 19.94 17.95 -12.04
CA SER A 106 19.91 19.31 -12.63
C SER A 106 21.20 19.65 -13.39
N GLU A 107 21.12 20.63 -14.29
CA GLU A 107 22.12 20.97 -15.32
C GLU A 107 23.24 21.88 -14.79
N GLY A 108 24.51 21.44 -14.88
CA GLY A 108 25.68 22.30 -14.64
C GLY A 108 27.02 21.62 -14.98
N PRO A 109 28.03 22.35 -15.49
CA PRO A 109 29.30 21.76 -15.94
C PRO A 109 30.25 21.39 -14.79
N PHE A 110 30.87 20.22 -14.91
CA PHE A 110 31.93 19.70 -14.05
C PHE A 110 33.25 20.47 -14.25
N ASN A 111 33.75 21.16 -13.21
CA ASN A 111 35.06 21.82 -13.24
C ASN A 111 36.11 21.00 -12.48
N VAL A 112 37.12 20.52 -13.20
CA VAL A 112 38.31 19.87 -12.64
C VAL A 112 39.41 20.90 -12.49
N HIS A 113 39.93 21.06 -11.27
CA HIS A 113 41.22 21.74 -11.07
C HIS A 113 42.35 20.80 -11.46
N THR A 114 42.98 21.03 -12.61
CA THR A 114 44.02 20.15 -13.20
C THR A 114 45.43 20.38 -12.67
N ASN A 115 45.64 21.23 -11.67
CA ASN A 115 46.95 21.43 -11.04
C ASN A 115 47.23 20.39 -9.96
N LEU A 116 47.30 19.12 -10.37
CA LEU A 116 47.91 18.04 -9.61
C LEU A 116 49.06 17.48 -10.43
N ASN A 117 50.21 17.25 -9.77
CA ASN A 117 51.38 16.66 -10.42
C ASN A 117 51.05 15.24 -10.87
N ARG A 118 50.93 15.05 -12.20
CA ARG A 118 50.52 13.79 -12.83
C ARG A 118 51.62 12.72 -12.84
N ASN A 119 52.81 13.03 -12.31
CA ASN A 119 53.95 12.13 -12.30
C ASN A 119 54.11 11.43 -10.95
N VAL A 120 53.06 10.77 -10.46
CA VAL A 120 53.18 9.91 -9.28
C VAL A 120 52.73 8.51 -9.66
N SER A 121 53.67 7.58 -9.68
CA SER A 121 53.45 6.15 -9.94
C SER A 121 54.16 5.34 -8.87
N LEU A 122 53.50 4.32 -8.33
CA LEU A 122 54.06 3.44 -7.30
C LEU A 122 54.63 2.17 -7.95
N LEU A 123 55.95 2.12 -8.13
CA LEU A 123 56.67 0.92 -8.57
C LEU A 123 57.24 0.18 -7.36
N ARG A 124 56.70 -0.99 -7.03
CA ARG A 124 57.29 -1.86 -5.99
C ARG A 124 58.48 -2.62 -6.55
N LEU A 125 59.66 -2.38 -5.98
CA LEU A 125 60.91 -3.06 -6.33
C LEU A 125 61.05 -4.37 -5.56
N PHE A 126 61.54 -5.42 -6.23
CA PHE A 126 61.92 -6.71 -5.64
C PHE A 126 63.15 -7.29 -6.36
N PRO A 127 63.93 -8.17 -5.72
CA PRO A 127 65.08 -8.81 -6.36
C PRO A 127 64.64 -9.60 -7.60
N GLY A 128 65.22 -9.28 -8.76
CA GLY A 128 64.88 -9.93 -10.04
C GLY A 128 63.94 -9.15 -10.95
N ILE A 129 63.49 -7.94 -10.57
CA ILE A 129 62.76 -7.06 -11.49
C ILE A 129 63.65 -6.69 -12.69
N THR A 130 63.16 -6.91 -13.91
CA THR A 130 63.95 -6.67 -15.14
C THR A 130 63.80 -5.23 -15.63
N TYR A 131 64.83 -4.71 -16.32
CA TYR A 131 64.79 -3.36 -16.89
C TYR A 131 63.67 -3.18 -17.93
N LEU A 132 63.27 -4.26 -18.62
CA LEU A 132 62.15 -4.25 -19.55
C LEU A 132 60.82 -3.99 -18.82
N THR A 133 60.61 -4.63 -17.67
CA THR A 133 59.41 -4.41 -16.83
C THR A 133 59.33 -2.97 -16.33
N VAL A 134 60.46 -2.37 -15.95
CA VAL A 134 60.53 -0.96 -15.54
C VAL A 134 60.28 -0.03 -16.73
N ARG A 135 60.84 -0.34 -17.92
CA ARG A 135 60.65 0.45 -19.15
C ARG A 135 59.20 0.44 -19.61
N GLN A 136 58.54 -0.71 -19.55
CA GLN A 136 57.14 -0.89 -19.94
C GLN A 136 56.17 -0.24 -18.94
N PHE A 137 56.55 -0.18 -17.65
CA PHE A 137 55.86 0.59 -16.62
C PHE A 137 55.94 2.11 -16.84
N LEU A 138 57.00 2.59 -17.49
CA LEU A 138 57.24 4.00 -17.80
C LEU A 138 56.63 4.43 -19.16
N GLU A 139 56.04 3.51 -19.93
CA GLU A 139 55.32 3.85 -21.16
C GLU A 139 53.89 4.33 -20.82
N PRO A 140 53.37 5.38 -21.49
CA PRO A 140 52.07 5.97 -21.17
C PRO A 140 50.91 5.01 -21.48
N PRO A 141 49.97 4.74 -20.54
CA PRO A 141 48.83 3.88 -20.83
C PRO A 141 47.66 4.69 -21.43
N ILE A 142 47.08 4.13 -22.49
CA ILE A 142 45.68 4.26 -22.93
C ILE A 142 45.15 5.70 -23.09
N GLN A 143 45.02 6.14 -24.35
CA GLN A 143 44.15 7.27 -24.70
C GLN A 143 42.68 6.90 -24.47
N VAL A 144 42.13 7.34 -23.35
CA VAL A 144 40.69 7.39 -23.13
C VAL A 144 40.15 8.57 -23.95
N LYS A 145 39.29 8.31 -24.94
CA LYS A 145 38.51 9.34 -25.64
C LYS A 145 37.39 9.82 -24.72
N TRP A 146 37.68 10.83 -23.91
CA TRP A 146 36.74 11.42 -22.96
C TRP A 146 35.48 11.98 -23.65
N ASP A 147 35.60 12.39 -24.91
CA ASP A 147 34.52 12.95 -25.73
C ASP A 147 33.40 11.94 -26.08
N LEU A 148 33.61 10.65 -25.82
CA LEU A 148 32.66 9.56 -26.10
C LEU A 148 31.98 9.01 -24.84
N ILE A 149 32.32 9.53 -23.65
CA ILE A 149 31.74 9.11 -22.38
C ILE A 149 30.58 10.05 -22.06
N PHE A 150 29.36 9.52 -22.10
CA PHE A 150 28.15 10.24 -21.72
C PHE A 150 28.22 10.56 -20.21
N ASP A 151 28.34 11.83 -19.85
CA ASP A 151 28.40 12.31 -18.46
C ASP A 151 27.01 12.72 -17.98
N ARG A 152 26.62 12.26 -16.79
CA ARG A 152 25.40 12.72 -16.10
C ARG A 152 25.84 13.64 -14.98
N SER A 153 25.58 14.93 -15.15
CA SER A 153 26.08 16.04 -14.34
C SER A 153 25.54 16.07 -12.91
N SER A 154 26.42 16.35 -11.94
CA SER A 154 26.09 16.73 -10.56
C SER A 154 25.96 18.26 -10.42
N GLU A 155 25.23 18.72 -9.39
CA GLU A 155 25.00 20.14 -9.06
C GLU A 155 26.28 20.93 -8.73
N GLY A 156 27.05 21.35 -9.74
CA GLY A 156 28.26 22.15 -9.57
C GLY A 156 29.54 21.32 -9.35
N PRO A 157 30.71 21.99 -9.20
CA PRO A 157 31.98 21.30 -9.10
C PRO A 157 32.04 20.40 -7.86
N PHE A 158 32.72 19.26 -7.99
CA PHE A 158 33.09 18.42 -6.86
C PHE A 158 33.86 19.25 -5.83
N ASN A 159 33.38 19.24 -4.59
CA ASN A 159 34.00 20.01 -3.50
C ASN A 159 34.24 19.12 -2.28
N VAL A 160 35.38 19.31 -1.64
CA VAL A 160 35.79 18.57 -0.44
C VAL A 160 35.76 19.51 0.77
N HIS A 161 34.82 19.28 1.68
CA HIS A 161 34.78 19.98 2.97
C HIS A 161 35.68 19.29 3.96
N THR A 162 36.82 19.90 4.25
CA THR A 162 37.78 19.42 5.25
C THR A 162 37.59 20.05 6.63
N ASN A 163 36.86 21.16 6.71
CA ASN A 163 36.60 21.87 7.97
C ASN A 163 35.40 21.27 8.72
N LEU A 164 35.61 20.09 9.32
CA LEU A 164 34.64 19.43 10.18
C LEU A 164 34.83 19.88 11.63
N ASN A 165 33.73 20.23 12.31
CA ASN A 165 33.79 20.65 13.71
C ASN A 165 34.11 19.47 14.63
N ARG A 166 35.21 19.58 15.40
CA ARG A 166 35.69 18.52 16.29
C ARG A 166 35.00 18.50 17.66
N ASN A 167 34.30 19.57 18.01
CA ASN A 167 33.63 19.74 19.31
C ASN A 167 32.22 19.13 19.30
N VAL A 168 32.09 17.93 18.74
CA VAL A 168 30.85 17.16 18.71
C VAL A 168 30.98 15.91 19.57
N SER A 169 29.89 15.50 20.20
CA SER A 169 29.88 14.31 21.06
C SER A 169 28.63 13.47 20.89
N LEU A 170 28.67 12.25 21.44
CA LEU A 170 27.54 11.33 21.47
C LEU A 170 27.21 11.02 22.93
N LEU A 171 26.00 11.34 23.35
CA LEU A 171 25.50 11.08 24.69
C LEU A 171 24.42 9.99 24.64
N ARG A 172 24.74 8.81 25.15
CA ARG A 172 23.77 7.73 25.30
C ARG A 172 23.11 7.78 26.67
N LEU A 173 21.79 7.88 26.70
CA LEU A 173 21.04 7.82 27.97
C LEU A 173 20.86 6.38 28.44
N PHE A 174 20.92 6.19 29.75
CA PHE A 174 20.65 4.89 30.39
C PHE A 174 19.92 5.12 31.73
N PRO A 175 19.16 4.12 32.23
CA PRO A 175 18.44 4.28 33.49
C PRO A 175 19.42 4.59 34.63
N GLY A 176 19.15 5.66 35.39
CA GLY A 176 20.02 6.10 36.48
C GLY A 176 21.08 7.14 36.11
N ILE A 177 21.17 7.57 34.84
CA ILE A 177 22.04 8.72 34.49
C ILE A 177 21.62 9.97 35.28
N THR A 178 22.59 10.62 35.92
CA THR A 178 22.35 11.79 36.77
C THR A 178 22.35 13.07 35.93
N TYR A 179 21.62 14.10 36.36
CA TYR A 179 21.68 15.41 35.71
C TYR A 179 23.07 16.03 35.80
N LEU A 180 23.85 15.73 36.85
CA LEU A 180 25.23 16.19 37.00
C LEU A 180 26.14 15.64 35.90
N THR A 181 26.00 14.35 35.58
CA THR A 181 26.74 13.73 34.47
C THR A 181 26.39 14.40 33.14
N VAL A 182 25.10 14.62 32.87
CA VAL A 182 24.64 15.28 31.64
C VAL A 182 25.15 16.72 31.57
N ARG A 183 25.07 17.47 32.67
CA ARG A 183 25.58 18.84 32.76
C ARG A 183 27.07 18.90 32.42
N GLN A 184 27.89 18.11 33.11
CA GLN A 184 29.34 18.07 32.89
C GLN A 184 29.70 17.66 31.46
N PHE A 185 28.94 16.72 30.88
CA PHE A 185 29.15 16.28 29.50
C PHE A 185 28.88 17.39 28.46
N LEU A 186 28.00 18.33 28.78
CA LEU A 186 27.59 19.43 27.89
C LEU A 186 28.29 20.76 28.19
N GLU A 187 29.30 20.76 29.07
CA GLU A 187 30.14 21.93 29.29
C GLU A 187 31.04 22.21 28.07
N PRO A 188 31.51 23.47 27.90
CA PRO A 188 32.51 23.80 26.89
C PRO A 188 33.73 22.86 26.95
N PRO A 189 34.32 22.47 25.80
CA PRO A 189 34.17 23.08 24.49
C PRO A 189 33.06 22.51 23.60
N ILE A 190 32.16 21.65 24.11
CA ILE A 190 31.14 20.98 23.30
C ILE A 190 30.20 21.99 22.62
N GLN A 191 30.06 21.87 21.30
CA GLN A 191 29.22 22.72 20.45
C GLN A 191 28.05 21.95 19.82
N GLY A 192 28.13 20.62 19.76
CA GLY A 192 27.00 19.79 19.36
C GLY A 192 27.01 18.42 20.02
N VAL A 193 25.83 17.85 20.22
CA VAL A 193 25.67 16.51 20.78
C VAL A 193 24.60 15.72 20.04
N VAL A 194 24.91 14.46 19.75
CA VAL A 194 23.92 13.46 19.36
C VAL A 194 23.43 12.77 20.63
N LEU A 195 22.18 13.01 21.00
CA LEU A 195 21.52 12.42 22.16
C LEU A 195 20.83 11.13 21.74
N GLN A 196 21.19 9.99 22.34
CA GLN A 196 20.48 8.73 22.11
C GLN A 196 19.42 8.49 23.19
N THR A 197 18.14 8.54 22.81
CA THR A 197 16.98 8.35 23.67
C THR A 197 16.27 7.02 23.43
N TYR A 198 15.30 6.67 24.27
CA TYR A 198 14.64 5.36 24.20
C TYR A 198 13.52 5.32 23.15
N GLY A 199 13.32 4.15 22.54
CA GLY A 199 12.17 3.90 21.66
C GLY A 199 12.05 4.93 20.54
N ALA A 200 10.89 5.58 20.42
CA ALA A 200 10.59 6.56 19.39
C ALA A 200 11.17 7.97 19.65
N GLY A 201 12.17 8.11 20.53
CA GLY A 201 12.79 9.40 20.85
C GLY A 201 12.55 9.92 22.27
N ASN A 202 12.18 9.04 23.20
CA ASN A 202 11.56 9.41 24.48
C ASN A 202 12.59 9.63 25.59
N LEU A 203 12.36 10.68 26.38
CA LEU A 203 12.98 10.88 27.70
C LEU A 203 12.03 10.44 28.82
N PRO A 204 12.53 9.91 29.95
CA PRO A 204 11.69 9.64 31.12
C PRO A 204 10.97 10.91 31.60
N THR A 205 9.63 10.86 31.67
CA THR A 205 8.79 12.01 32.02
C THR A 205 8.95 12.48 33.47
N ASN A 206 9.39 11.59 34.35
CA ASN A 206 9.69 11.86 35.77
C ASN A 206 11.07 12.50 36.00
N ARG A 207 11.75 12.99 34.95
CA ARG A 207 13.10 13.58 35.02
C ARG A 207 13.16 15.01 34.45
N PRO A 208 12.43 15.97 35.05
CA PRO A 208 12.49 17.38 34.61
C PRO A 208 13.89 17.99 34.79
N ASP A 209 14.69 17.45 35.70
CA ASP A 209 16.09 17.81 35.92
C ASP A 209 16.95 17.61 34.64
N LEU A 210 16.73 16.52 33.89
CA LEU A 210 17.45 16.27 32.65
C LEU A 210 17.01 17.21 31.52
N ILE A 211 15.70 17.45 31.40
CA ILE A 211 15.13 18.36 30.40
C ILE A 211 15.68 19.77 30.61
N GLU A 212 15.80 20.19 31.86
CA GLU A 212 16.34 21.50 32.24
C GLU A 212 17.82 21.66 31.88
N GLU A 213 18.66 20.64 32.10
CA GLU A 213 20.08 20.71 31.69
C GLU A 213 20.25 20.71 30.17
N LEU A 214 19.39 20.00 29.43
CA LEU A 214 19.35 20.05 27.97
C LEU A 214 18.91 21.43 27.46
N ARG A 215 17.90 22.04 28.10
CA ARG A 215 17.44 23.41 27.79
C ARG A 215 18.56 24.42 28.00
N LYS A 216 19.25 24.37 29.14
CA LYS A 216 20.42 25.24 29.42
C LYS A 216 21.51 25.07 28.36
N ALA A 217 21.82 23.84 27.96
CA ALA A 217 22.82 23.60 26.91
C ALA A 217 22.38 24.17 25.55
N ALA A 218 21.10 23.98 25.17
CA ALA A 218 20.56 24.54 23.93
C ALA A 218 20.58 26.07 23.94
N GLU A 219 20.29 26.71 25.08
CA GLU A 219 20.38 28.17 25.27
C GLU A 219 21.81 28.70 25.21
N ARG A 220 22.80 27.91 25.66
CA ARG A 220 24.23 28.20 25.45
C ARG A 220 24.67 28.07 23.99
N GLY A 221 23.80 27.60 23.09
CA GLY A 221 24.10 27.41 21.68
C GLY A 221 24.65 26.03 21.32
N VAL A 222 24.54 25.03 22.20
CA VAL A 222 24.87 23.64 21.86
C VAL A 222 23.78 23.07 20.96
N LEU A 223 24.15 22.57 19.77
CA LEU A 223 23.22 21.94 18.84
C LEU A 223 22.97 20.48 19.24
N ILE A 224 21.77 20.21 19.76
CA ILE A 224 21.38 18.89 20.26
C ILE A 224 20.52 18.18 19.20
N VAL A 225 20.88 16.95 18.83
CA VAL A 225 20.17 16.11 17.85
C VAL A 225 19.72 14.82 18.52
N ASN A 226 18.42 14.56 18.56
CA ASN A 226 17.83 13.39 19.19
C ASN A 226 17.74 12.21 18.21
N CYS A 227 18.43 11.11 18.51
CA CYS A 227 18.38 9.84 17.79
C CYS A 227 17.86 8.73 18.71
N THR A 228 17.26 7.70 18.14
CA THR A 228 16.86 6.51 18.90
C THR A 228 18.07 5.64 19.25
N GLN A 229 17.99 4.93 20.37
CA GLN A 229 18.89 3.83 20.72
C GLN A 229 18.58 2.53 19.96
N CYS A 230 17.37 2.41 19.41
CA CYS A 230 16.93 1.23 18.66
C CYS A 230 17.71 1.12 17.34
N ALA A 231 18.09 -0.11 16.97
CA ALA A 231 18.78 -0.35 15.70
C ALA A 231 17.90 0.00 14.50
N LYS A 232 16.58 -0.26 14.60
CA LYS A 232 15.56 0.04 13.60
C LYS A 232 14.49 0.95 14.18
N GLY A 233 13.99 1.87 13.38
CA GLY A 233 12.94 2.83 13.74
C GLY A 233 13.38 4.28 13.53
N ASN A 234 12.47 5.21 13.83
CA ASN A 234 12.69 6.64 13.69
C ASN A 234 12.28 7.39 14.97
N VAL A 235 12.83 8.59 15.12
CA VAL A 235 12.32 9.59 16.05
C VAL A 235 11.29 10.45 15.29
N CYS A 236 10.04 10.50 15.75
CA CYS A 236 8.94 11.19 15.08
C CYS A 236 8.16 12.09 16.04
N TYR A 237 7.55 13.15 15.50
CA TYR A 237 6.75 14.15 16.22
C TYR A 237 5.38 13.64 16.71
N ALA A 238 5.00 12.40 16.38
CA ALA A 238 3.68 11.85 16.73
C ALA A 238 3.50 11.55 18.24
N TYR A 239 4.58 11.49 19.02
CA TYR A 239 4.53 11.16 20.45
C TYR A 239 4.74 12.40 21.34
N GLU A 240 3.94 12.53 22.41
CA GLU A 240 3.95 13.68 23.35
C GLU A 240 5.34 14.02 23.90
N SER A 241 6.22 13.02 24.09
CA SER A 241 7.55 13.25 24.66
C SER A 241 8.57 13.82 23.67
N ALA A 242 8.43 13.53 22.37
CA ALA A 242 9.25 14.16 21.31
C ALA A 242 8.91 15.65 21.17
N THR A 243 7.64 16.01 21.39
CA THR A 243 7.16 17.40 21.45
C THR A 243 7.80 18.18 22.60
N SER A 244 8.02 17.55 23.76
CA SER A 244 8.68 18.18 24.91
C SER A 244 10.14 18.55 24.65
N LEU A 245 10.88 17.68 23.95
CA LEU A 245 12.26 17.95 23.53
C LEU A 245 12.34 19.01 22.44
N GLN A 246 11.39 19.01 21.50
CA GLN A 246 11.33 20.02 20.45
C GLN A 246 11.10 21.43 21.03
N LYS A 247 10.23 21.56 22.04
CA LYS A 247 9.94 22.84 22.72
C LYS A 247 11.19 23.49 23.31
N ILE A 248 12.16 22.70 23.78
CA ILE A 248 13.43 23.19 24.32
C ILE A 248 14.54 23.33 23.25
N GLY A 249 14.20 23.18 21.97
CA GLY A 249 15.09 23.45 20.85
C GLY A 249 15.97 22.29 20.39
N VAL A 250 15.70 21.06 20.82
CA VAL A 250 16.37 19.84 20.35
C VAL A 250 15.86 19.45 18.95
N CYS A 251 16.78 19.15 18.03
CA CYS A 251 16.48 18.70 16.68
C CYS A 251 16.12 17.21 16.65
N VAL A 252 15.21 16.82 15.76
CA VAL A 252 14.88 15.42 15.52
C VAL A 252 15.85 14.82 14.51
N GLY A 253 16.46 13.69 14.87
CA GLY A 253 17.38 12.93 14.00
C GLY A 253 16.72 11.95 13.05
N SER A 254 15.37 11.85 13.05
CA SER A 254 14.59 10.89 12.27
C SER A 254 15.12 9.44 12.44
N ASP A 255 15.40 8.75 11.34
CA ASP A 255 15.91 7.39 11.25
C ASP A 255 17.42 7.32 10.93
N MET A 256 18.16 8.43 11.14
CA MET A 256 19.61 8.45 10.97
C MET A 256 20.31 7.42 11.88
N THR A 257 21.37 6.81 11.36
CA THR A 257 22.33 6.10 12.20
C THR A 257 23.10 7.10 13.07
N ILE A 258 23.68 6.64 14.18
CA ILE A 258 24.51 7.51 15.01
C ILE A 258 25.76 8.00 14.28
N GLU A 259 26.32 7.19 13.40
CA GLU A 259 27.46 7.55 12.58
C GLU A 259 27.10 8.71 11.65
N ALA A 260 25.96 8.63 10.98
CA ALA A 260 25.49 9.70 10.11
C ALA A 260 25.11 10.96 10.88
N ALA A 261 24.36 10.83 11.99
CA ALA A 261 23.96 11.97 12.80
C ALA A 261 25.17 12.74 13.34
N LEU A 262 26.20 12.03 13.83
CA LEU A 262 27.41 12.65 14.36
C LEU A 262 28.22 13.35 13.26
N MET A 263 28.38 12.70 12.11
CA MET A 263 29.15 13.28 10.99
C MET A 263 28.41 14.44 10.33
N LYS A 264 27.07 14.36 10.20
CA LYS A 264 26.23 15.45 9.74
C LYS A 264 26.31 16.64 10.69
N LEU A 265 26.25 16.40 11.99
CA LEU A 265 26.37 17.45 13.01
C LEU A 265 27.73 18.15 12.93
N SER A 266 28.81 17.38 12.82
CA SER A 266 30.17 17.91 12.63
C SER A 266 30.31 18.76 11.36
N TYR A 267 29.74 18.29 10.25
CA TYR A 267 29.71 19.01 8.98
C TYR A 267 28.87 20.28 9.04
N VAL A 268 27.66 20.23 9.60
CA VAL A 268 26.76 21.38 9.70
C VAL A 268 27.37 22.47 10.59
N LEU A 269 27.93 22.10 11.73
CA LEU A 269 28.63 23.03 12.62
C LEU A 269 29.91 23.61 11.99
N GLY A 270 30.57 22.86 11.10
CA GLY A 270 31.77 23.33 10.40
C GLY A 270 31.45 24.29 9.25
N LYS A 271 30.34 24.08 8.53
CA LYS A 271 29.98 24.82 7.32
C LYS A 271 29.01 25.98 7.57
N TYR A 272 28.06 25.84 8.50
CA TYR A 272 26.96 26.79 8.73
C TYR A 272 27.04 27.45 10.12
N SER A 273 28.24 27.55 10.71
CA SER A 273 28.47 27.99 12.09
C SER A 273 27.88 29.36 12.44
N SER A 274 27.58 30.20 11.46
CA SER A 274 27.10 31.57 11.63
C SER A 274 25.62 31.68 12.02
N ASP A 275 24.78 30.70 11.70
CA ASP A 275 23.33 30.80 11.92
C ASP A 275 22.74 29.50 12.49
N MET A 276 22.31 29.55 13.76
CA MET A 276 21.67 28.44 14.46
C MET A 276 20.37 27.98 13.79
N LYS A 277 19.58 28.88 13.21
CA LYS A 277 18.34 28.49 12.52
C LYS A 277 18.66 27.68 11.26
N VAL A 278 19.65 28.12 10.48
CA VAL A 278 20.12 27.38 9.30
C VAL A 278 20.72 26.04 9.70
N MET A 279 21.51 25.97 10.77
CA MET A 279 22.05 24.71 11.27
C MET A 279 20.95 23.72 11.65
N LYS A 280 19.93 24.15 12.39
CA LYS A 280 18.77 23.31 12.74
C LYS A 280 18.00 22.86 11.50
N MET A 281 17.83 23.74 10.51
CA MET A 281 17.19 23.41 9.24
C MET A 281 18.00 22.35 8.47
N LYS A 282 19.32 22.52 8.35
CA LYS A 282 20.21 21.58 7.65
C LYS A 282 20.33 20.24 8.36
N MET A 283 20.24 20.21 9.69
CA MET A 283 20.15 18.96 10.44
C MET A 283 18.85 18.19 10.15
N ALA A 284 17.74 18.89 9.89
CA ALA A 284 16.44 18.27 9.61
C ALA A 284 16.24 17.89 8.12
N GLU A 285 17.00 18.48 7.20
CA GLU A 285 16.94 18.21 5.76
C GLU A 285 17.73 16.94 5.39
N ASN A 286 17.22 16.09 4.50
CA ASN A 286 18.01 14.99 3.95
C ASN A 286 19.10 15.51 2.98
N LEU A 287 20.36 15.54 3.42
CA LEU A 287 21.45 16.16 2.65
C LEU A 287 22.11 15.20 1.66
N ARG A 288 22.21 13.92 2.01
CA ARG A 288 23.03 12.89 1.33
C ARG A 288 22.37 11.51 1.34
N GLY A 289 21.05 11.44 1.52
CA GLY A 289 20.31 10.19 1.63
C GLY A 289 20.41 9.52 3.01
N GLU A 290 20.95 10.19 4.03
CA GLU A 290 21.22 9.65 5.37
C GLU A 290 19.98 9.46 6.24
N MET A 291 18.90 10.16 5.90
CA MET A 291 17.66 10.16 6.66
C MET A 291 16.46 10.11 5.73
N SER A 292 15.41 9.46 6.18
CA SER A 292 14.09 9.46 5.58
C SER A 292 13.35 10.63 6.20
N THR A 293 13.11 11.66 5.40
CA THR A 293 12.15 12.70 5.76
C THR A 293 10.77 12.17 5.42
N ASP A 294 9.77 12.40 6.27
CA ASP A 294 8.38 12.05 5.95
C ASP A 294 8.05 12.59 4.56
N SER A 295 7.82 11.66 3.63
CA SER A 295 7.34 11.93 2.28
C SER A 295 5.93 12.51 2.28
N SER A 296 5.29 12.69 3.45
CA SER A 296 4.10 13.53 3.61
C SER A 296 4.35 15.00 3.25
N LYS A 297 5.61 15.43 3.16
CA LYS A 297 6.01 16.74 2.61
C LYS A 297 6.82 16.68 1.31
N LEU A 298 7.01 15.50 0.71
CA LEU A 298 7.23 15.46 -0.73
C LEU A 298 5.90 15.89 -1.34
N LYS A 299 5.81 17.18 -1.66
CA LYS A 299 5.21 17.53 -2.93
C LYS A 299 6.03 16.74 -3.95
N CYS A 300 5.60 15.50 -4.25
CA CYS A 300 5.52 15.09 -5.65
C CYS A 300 5.12 16.38 -6.38
N PRO A 301 5.80 16.84 -7.46
CA PRO A 301 5.17 17.88 -8.26
C PRO A 301 3.76 17.37 -8.40
N THR A 302 2.80 18.07 -7.79
CA THR A 302 1.40 17.73 -7.89
C THR A 302 1.27 17.90 -9.36
N ILE A 303 1.37 16.78 -10.10
CA ILE A 303 1.18 16.77 -11.51
C ILE A 303 -0.26 17.22 -11.52
N SER A 304 -0.42 18.52 -11.76
CA SER A 304 -1.68 19.15 -11.46
C SER A 304 -2.68 18.35 -12.26
N LEU A 305 -3.81 18.03 -11.66
CA LEU A 305 -4.88 17.42 -12.42
C LEU A 305 -5.12 18.26 -13.70
N ASP A 306 -4.98 19.59 -13.60
CA ASP A 306 -4.99 20.51 -14.74
C ASP A 306 -3.86 20.26 -15.75
N TRP A 307 -2.64 19.97 -15.29
CA TRP A 307 -1.53 19.65 -16.20
C TRP A 307 -1.80 18.33 -16.93
N ILE A 308 -2.26 17.29 -16.23
CA ILE A 308 -2.58 15.99 -16.84
C ILE A 308 -3.68 16.17 -17.88
N LEU A 309 -4.71 16.95 -17.55
CA LEU A 309 -5.83 17.19 -18.43
C LEU A 309 -5.41 18.08 -19.61
N ASN A 310 -4.65 19.15 -19.39
CA ASN A 310 -4.14 19.97 -20.49
C ASN A 310 -3.22 19.18 -21.44
N ALA A 311 -2.36 18.31 -20.89
CA ALA A 311 -1.47 17.44 -21.67
C ALA A 311 -2.22 16.38 -22.50
N THR A 312 -3.48 16.08 -22.17
CA THR A 312 -4.33 15.12 -22.88
C THR A 312 -5.37 15.78 -23.80
N ASN A 313 -5.44 17.11 -23.86
CA ASN A 313 -6.53 17.81 -24.55
C ASN A 313 -6.31 17.96 -26.07
N ASP A 314 -5.07 17.85 -26.55
CA ASP A 314 -4.75 18.07 -27.96
C ASP A 314 -4.87 16.78 -28.78
N GLU A 315 -6.05 16.52 -29.36
CA GLU A 315 -6.28 15.34 -30.22
C GLU A 315 -5.48 15.35 -31.53
N SER A 316 -4.95 16.51 -31.95
CA SER A 316 -4.15 16.60 -33.18
C SER A 316 -2.73 16.06 -32.98
N ASN A 317 -2.25 16.07 -31.74
CA ASN A 317 -0.96 15.52 -31.36
C ASN A 317 -1.10 14.01 -31.04
N LYS A 318 -0.38 13.17 -31.79
CA LYS A 318 -0.38 11.71 -31.61
C LYS A 318 0.03 11.27 -30.21
N GLU A 319 1.00 11.94 -29.59
CA GLU A 319 1.46 11.61 -28.24
C GLU A 319 0.40 11.98 -27.20
N SER A 320 -0.21 13.16 -27.33
CA SER A 320 -1.30 13.61 -26.44
C SER A 320 -2.52 12.69 -26.57
N ALA A 321 -2.91 12.31 -27.79
CA ALA A 321 -3.98 11.35 -28.04
C ALA A 321 -3.69 9.95 -27.45
N GLN A 322 -2.46 9.44 -27.59
CA GLN A 322 -2.05 8.17 -27.01
C GLN A 322 -2.04 8.22 -25.48
N PHE A 323 -1.56 9.34 -24.92
CA PHE A 323 -1.55 9.58 -23.47
C PHE A 323 -2.99 9.68 -22.93
N ARG A 324 -3.88 10.37 -23.64
CA ARG A 324 -5.32 10.45 -23.34
C ARG A 324 -5.96 9.07 -23.34
N GLN A 325 -5.71 8.25 -24.37
CA GLN A 325 -6.27 6.90 -24.46
C GLN A 325 -5.74 5.96 -23.37
N SER A 326 -4.52 6.19 -22.89
CA SER A 326 -3.87 5.30 -21.92
C SER A 326 -4.17 5.69 -20.47
N LEU A 327 -4.07 6.97 -20.12
CA LEU A 327 -4.10 7.44 -18.73
C LEU A 327 -5.50 7.76 -18.22
N LEU A 328 -6.30 8.40 -19.07
CA LEU A 328 -7.62 8.90 -18.71
C LEU A 328 -8.61 7.80 -18.27
N PRO A 329 -8.64 6.59 -18.88
CA PRO A 329 -9.51 5.52 -18.41
C PRO A 329 -9.16 5.08 -16.99
N TRP A 330 -7.88 5.02 -16.64
CA TRP A 330 -7.43 4.70 -15.28
C TRP A 330 -7.82 5.79 -14.29
N LEU A 331 -7.67 7.06 -14.66
CA LEU A 331 -8.05 8.17 -13.79
C LEU A 331 -9.57 8.19 -13.52
N ILE A 332 -10.39 7.92 -14.53
CA ILE A 332 -11.84 7.77 -14.37
C ILE A 332 -12.16 6.55 -13.49
N ALA A 333 -11.48 5.42 -13.70
CA ALA A 333 -11.67 4.21 -12.90
C ALA A 333 -11.32 4.42 -11.42
N THR A 334 -10.25 5.16 -11.12
CA THR A 334 -9.88 5.50 -9.74
C THR A 334 -10.93 6.39 -9.10
N CYS A 335 -11.45 7.40 -9.81
CA CYS A 335 -12.54 8.25 -9.31
C CYS A 335 -13.80 7.43 -9.02
N ALA A 336 -14.16 6.52 -9.95
CA ALA A 336 -15.28 5.59 -9.81
C ALA A 336 -15.11 4.61 -8.64
N GLN A 337 -13.88 4.23 -8.31
CA GLN A 337 -13.60 3.35 -7.16
C GLN A 337 -13.66 4.11 -5.82
N THR A 338 -13.16 5.35 -5.77
CA THR A 338 -13.06 6.13 -4.52
C THR A 338 -14.24 7.08 -4.27
N ASP A 339 -15.23 7.09 -5.17
CA ASP A 339 -16.35 8.04 -5.19
C ASP A 339 -15.92 9.51 -5.24
N ASP A 340 -14.79 9.80 -5.91
CA ASP A 340 -14.30 11.17 -6.09
C ASP A 340 -15.04 11.88 -7.24
N ILE A 341 -16.21 12.40 -6.90
CA ILE A 341 -17.05 13.19 -7.80
C ILE A 341 -16.37 14.52 -8.20
N THR A 342 -15.48 15.06 -7.37
CA THR A 342 -14.85 16.36 -7.64
C THR A 342 -13.90 16.29 -8.82
N THR A 343 -12.98 15.32 -8.78
CA THR A 343 -12.05 15.04 -9.88
C THR A 343 -12.80 14.60 -11.14
N LEU A 344 -13.83 13.76 -11.02
CA LEU A 344 -14.60 13.31 -12.17
C LEU A 344 -15.34 14.45 -12.90
N ASN A 345 -15.94 15.39 -12.16
CA ASN A 345 -16.52 16.62 -12.73
C ASN A 345 -15.48 17.51 -13.40
N HIS A 346 -14.28 17.57 -12.83
CA HIS A 346 -13.19 18.35 -13.40
C HIS A 346 -12.72 17.77 -14.74
N ILE A 347 -12.58 16.44 -14.82
CA ILE A 347 -12.31 15.73 -16.08
C ILE A 347 -13.40 16.03 -17.11
N GLN A 348 -14.67 15.95 -16.73
CA GLN A 348 -15.79 16.23 -17.63
C GLN A 348 -15.75 17.66 -18.20
N LYS A 349 -15.40 18.65 -17.39
CA LYS A 349 -15.37 20.07 -17.81
C LYS A 349 -14.19 20.42 -18.70
N THR A 350 -13.04 19.82 -18.43
CA THR A 350 -11.77 20.20 -19.07
C THR A 350 -11.54 19.51 -20.40
N GLN A 351 -12.15 18.33 -20.59
CA GLN A 351 -11.88 17.48 -21.74
C GLN A 351 -13.08 17.40 -22.67
N THR A 352 -12.92 17.92 -23.87
CA THR A 352 -13.98 17.90 -24.88
C THR A 352 -14.07 16.52 -25.54
N GLY A 353 -15.29 15.99 -25.70
CA GLY A 353 -15.52 14.73 -26.42
C GLY A 353 -15.10 13.43 -25.69
N ILE A 354 -14.75 13.47 -24.40
CA ILE A 354 -14.59 12.24 -23.62
C ILE A 354 -15.91 11.49 -23.58
N LYS A 355 -15.87 10.22 -23.98
CA LYS A 355 -16.93 9.27 -23.67
C LYS A 355 -16.61 8.62 -22.33
N PHE A 356 -17.53 8.64 -21.37
CA PHE A 356 -17.31 8.04 -20.04
C PHE A 356 -17.66 6.54 -19.99
N ASN A 357 -18.17 5.97 -21.09
CA ASN A 357 -18.41 4.54 -21.27
C ASN A 357 -17.17 3.80 -21.79
N ILE A 358 -15.99 4.21 -21.33
CA ILE A 358 -14.74 3.58 -21.76
C ILE A 358 -14.68 2.17 -21.19
N VAL A 359 -14.35 1.20 -22.05
CA VAL A 359 -14.00 -0.14 -21.61
C VAL A 359 -12.58 -0.09 -21.04
N LEU A 360 -12.46 -0.33 -19.73
CA LEU A 360 -11.16 -0.40 -19.07
C LEU A 360 -10.39 -1.65 -19.54
N PRO A 361 -9.06 -1.72 -19.35
CA PRO A 361 -8.27 -2.89 -19.74
C PRO A 361 -8.76 -4.22 -19.12
N CYS A 362 -9.45 -4.16 -17.98
CA CYS A 362 -10.07 -5.32 -17.33
C CYS A 362 -11.42 -5.71 -17.94
N GLY A 363 -11.89 -5.03 -18.98
CA GLY A 363 -13.18 -5.31 -19.63
C GLY A 363 -14.40 -4.68 -18.96
N SER A 364 -14.24 -4.06 -17.79
CA SER A 364 -15.31 -3.37 -17.08
C SER A 364 -15.39 -1.89 -17.49
N MET A 365 -16.58 -1.31 -17.44
CA MET A 365 -16.76 0.15 -17.56
C MET A 365 -16.74 0.83 -16.19
N PRO A 366 -16.48 2.15 -16.10
CA PRO A 366 -16.51 2.90 -14.83
C PRO A 366 -17.79 2.69 -14.00
N LEU A 367 -18.95 2.55 -14.65
CA LEU A 367 -20.21 2.29 -13.94
C LEU A 367 -20.21 0.94 -13.17
N HIS A 368 -19.57 -0.10 -13.73
CA HIS A 368 -19.38 -1.39 -13.05
C HIS A 368 -18.49 -1.23 -11.81
N VAL A 369 -17.43 -0.43 -11.94
CA VAL A 369 -16.52 -0.11 -10.82
C VAL A 369 -17.30 0.62 -9.73
N CYS A 370 -18.10 1.64 -10.08
CA CYS A 370 -18.93 2.33 -9.11
C CYS A 370 -19.87 1.37 -8.37
N ALA A 371 -20.57 0.48 -9.09
CA ALA A 371 -21.48 -0.48 -8.47
C ALA A 371 -20.76 -1.50 -7.57
N LYS A 372 -19.57 -1.96 -7.97
CA LYS A 372 -18.75 -2.89 -7.21
C LYS A 372 -18.21 -2.29 -5.91
N TYR A 373 -17.87 -1.00 -5.90
CA TYR A 373 -17.30 -0.31 -4.73
C TYR A 373 -18.31 0.57 -3.98
N GLY A 374 -19.54 0.68 -4.46
CA GLY A 374 -20.59 1.49 -3.83
C GLY A 374 -20.45 3.01 -4.02
N ALA A 375 -19.79 3.45 -5.09
CA ALA A 375 -19.57 4.87 -5.40
C ALA A 375 -20.81 5.52 -6.03
N ILE A 376 -21.80 5.85 -5.19
CA ILE A 376 -23.13 6.32 -5.62
C ILE A 376 -23.05 7.68 -6.34
N LYS A 377 -22.21 8.61 -5.87
CA LYS A 377 -22.15 9.96 -6.45
C LYS A 377 -21.55 9.94 -7.84
N CYS A 378 -20.47 9.17 -8.03
CA CYS A 378 -19.88 8.96 -9.34
C CYS A 378 -20.83 8.19 -10.26
N ALA A 379 -21.55 7.17 -9.78
CA ALA A 379 -22.55 6.47 -10.58
C ALA A 379 -23.68 7.40 -11.07
N ASP A 380 -24.24 8.25 -10.19
CA ASP A 380 -25.27 9.24 -10.55
C ASP A 380 -24.76 10.17 -11.67
N LEU A 381 -23.54 10.70 -11.53
CA LEU A 381 -22.93 11.56 -12.52
C LEU A 381 -22.73 10.83 -13.86
N LEU A 382 -22.17 9.62 -13.84
CA LEU A 382 -21.94 8.83 -15.06
C LEU A 382 -23.24 8.50 -15.81
N LEU A 383 -24.31 8.18 -15.09
CA LEU A 383 -25.63 7.93 -15.68
C LEU A 383 -26.22 9.20 -16.30
N ARG A 384 -26.13 10.34 -15.60
CA ARG A 384 -26.58 11.64 -16.14
C ARG A 384 -25.83 12.03 -17.42
N ILE A 385 -24.52 11.77 -17.48
CA ILE A 385 -23.70 12.06 -18.67
C ILE A 385 -24.06 11.13 -19.83
N GLY A 386 -24.33 9.85 -19.56
CA GLY A 386 -24.63 8.85 -20.58
C GLY A 386 -26.04 8.96 -21.20
N ASN A 387 -26.96 9.70 -20.59
CA ASN A 387 -28.39 9.66 -20.91
C ASN A 387 -28.84 10.36 -22.21
N ASN A 388 -27.93 10.91 -23.03
CA ASN A 388 -28.34 11.61 -24.27
C ASN A 388 -28.24 10.78 -25.55
N GLU A 389 -27.57 9.61 -25.60
CA GLU A 389 -27.46 8.83 -26.86
C GLU A 389 -27.46 7.30 -26.75
N ASN A 390 -27.18 6.66 -25.60
CA ASN A 390 -27.30 5.19 -25.43
C ASN A 390 -27.18 4.78 -23.94
N PRO A 391 -28.20 4.20 -23.27
CA PRO A 391 -28.12 3.93 -21.84
C PRO A 391 -27.20 2.73 -21.54
N ILE A 392 -25.94 3.05 -21.23
CA ILE A 392 -24.84 2.15 -20.81
C ILE A 392 -25.20 1.28 -19.60
N VAL A 393 -26.28 1.62 -18.89
CA VAL A 393 -26.70 1.01 -17.63
C VAL A 393 -26.88 -0.52 -17.70
N ASN A 394 -27.15 -1.05 -18.89
CA ASN A 394 -27.38 -2.48 -19.14
C ASN A 394 -26.23 -3.17 -19.88
N GLU A 395 -25.15 -2.46 -20.20
CA GLU A 395 -24.00 -3.05 -20.88
C GLU A 395 -23.28 -4.02 -19.94
N PRO A 396 -23.04 -5.28 -20.35
CA PRO A 396 -22.21 -6.20 -19.58
C PRO A 396 -20.73 -5.86 -19.66
N ASP A 397 -19.98 -6.24 -18.63
CA ASP A 397 -18.53 -6.38 -18.74
C ASP A 397 -18.12 -7.63 -19.55
N GLN A 398 -16.81 -7.85 -19.72
CA GLN A 398 -16.28 -9.03 -20.43
C GLN A 398 -16.69 -10.39 -19.83
N VAL A 399 -17.16 -10.41 -18.57
CA VAL A 399 -17.62 -11.63 -17.89
C VAL A 399 -19.13 -11.83 -18.10
N GLY A 400 -19.84 -10.82 -18.60
CA GLY A 400 -21.30 -10.85 -18.80
C GLY A 400 -22.10 -10.21 -17.67
N PHE A 401 -21.44 -9.55 -16.70
CA PHE A 401 -22.12 -8.94 -15.56
C PHE A 401 -22.36 -7.45 -15.79
N THR A 402 -23.59 -7.01 -15.48
CA THR A 402 -23.96 -5.58 -15.52
C THR A 402 -23.61 -4.88 -14.21
N ALA A 403 -23.62 -3.54 -14.23
CA ALA A 403 -23.48 -2.74 -13.00
C ALA A 403 -24.56 -3.10 -11.96
N LEU A 404 -25.79 -3.37 -12.39
CA LEU A 404 -26.87 -3.80 -11.50
C LEU A 404 -26.54 -5.12 -10.78
N PHE A 405 -25.93 -6.07 -11.49
CA PHE A 405 -25.51 -7.33 -10.88
C PHE A 405 -24.48 -7.12 -9.76
N TYR A 406 -23.47 -6.27 -9.98
CA TYR A 406 -22.49 -5.93 -8.94
C TYR A 406 -23.12 -5.22 -7.73
N ALA A 407 -24.10 -4.34 -7.96
CA ALA A 407 -24.82 -3.66 -6.88
C ALA A 407 -25.60 -4.65 -5.99
N ILE A 408 -26.20 -5.68 -6.59
CA ILE A 408 -26.90 -6.76 -5.87
C ILE A 408 -25.94 -7.61 -5.06
N LEU A 409 -24.78 -7.98 -5.64
CA LEU A 409 -23.76 -8.75 -4.91
C LEU A 409 -23.26 -8.02 -3.66
N GLN A 410 -23.12 -6.69 -3.76
CA GLN A 410 -22.71 -5.83 -2.64
C GLN A 410 -23.86 -5.46 -1.70
N LYS A 411 -25.10 -5.90 -1.98
CA LYS A 411 -26.30 -5.61 -1.17
C LYS A 411 -26.51 -4.09 -0.97
N ASN A 412 -26.10 -3.28 -1.94
CA ASN A 412 -26.16 -1.83 -1.86
C ASN A 412 -27.48 -1.31 -2.44
N GLU A 413 -28.49 -1.17 -1.58
CA GLU A 413 -29.84 -0.77 -1.97
C GLU A 413 -29.90 0.59 -2.69
N ALA A 414 -29.15 1.58 -2.20
CA ALA A 414 -29.15 2.92 -2.79
C ALA A 414 -28.58 2.91 -4.22
N MET A 415 -27.56 2.09 -4.48
CA MET A 415 -27.02 1.89 -5.82
C MET A 415 -28.02 1.15 -6.73
N ILE A 416 -28.71 0.13 -6.20
CA ILE A 416 -29.74 -0.62 -6.94
C ILE A 416 -30.88 0.32 -7.36
N GLU A 417 -31.42 1.11 -6.43
CA GLU A 417 -32.48 2.07 -6.73
C GLU A 417 -32.06 3.09 -7.79
N LEU A 418 -30.83 3.61 -7.69
CA LEU A 418 -30.29 4.57 -8.64
C LEU A 418 -30.15 3.96 -10.05
N LEU A 419 -29.65 2.73 -10.15
CA LEU A 419 -29.52 2.04 -11.43
C LEU A 419 -30.90 1.70 -12.03
N VAL A 420 -31.83 1.16 -11.23
CA VAL A 420 -33.18 0.80 -11.67
C VAL A 420 -33.97 2.03 -12.12
N ARG A 421 -33.90 3.15 -11.38
CA ARG A 421 -34.51 4.44 -11.78
C ARG A 421 -33.96 4.96 -13.12
N ASN A 422 -32.73 4.62 -13.46
CA ASN A 422 -32.11 4.93 -14.76
C ASN A 422 -32.28 3.82 -15.81
N GLY A 423 -33.18 2.86 -15.60
CA GLY A 423 -33.56 1.84 -16.59
C GLY A 423 -32.73 0.55 -16.59
N ALA A 424 -31.98 0.28 -15.51
CA ALA A 424 -31.31 -1.00 -15.34
C ALA A 424 -32.31 -2.16 -15.27
N LYS A 425 -32.05 -3.25 -16.00
CA LYS A 425 -32.89 -4.45 -16.04
C LYS A 425 -32.05 -5.71 -15.81
N LEU A 426 -32.51 -6.58 -14.91
CA LEU A 426 -31.88 -7.90 -14.69
C LEU A 426 -31.86 -8.75 -15.96
N THR A 427 -32.92 -8.65 -16.76
CA THR A 427 -33.09 -9.42 -18.00
C THR A 427 -32.24 -8.91 -19.17
N ALA A 428 -31.41 -7.89 -18.95
CA ALA A 428 -30.44 -7.45 -19.96
C ALA A 428 -29.40 -8.53 -20.27
N THR A 429 -28.96 -9.28 -19.25
CA THR A 429 -27.96 -10.35 -19.41
C THR A 429 -28.43 -11.70 -18.87
N LEU A 430 -29.29 -11.71 -17.85
CA LEU A 430 -29.74 -12.94 -17.20
C LEU A 430 -31.04 -13.44 -17.80
N LYS A 431 -31.11 -14.75 -18.03
CA LYS A 431 -32.35 -15.44 -18.35
C LYS A 431 -33.24 -15.54 -17.09
N PRO A 432 -34.56 -15.59 -17.23
CA PRO A 432 -35.47 -15.79 -16.10
C PRO A 432 -35.09 -16.99 -15.22
N SER A 433 -34.69 -18.13 -15.80
CA SER A 433 -34.23 -19.30 -15.04
C SER A 433 -32.96 -19.05 -14.21
N GLU A 434 -32.05 -18.19 -14.68
CA GLU A 434 -30.83 -17.82 -13.96
C GLU A 434 -31.16 -16.91 -12.78
N ILE A 435 -32.08 -15.95 -12.95
CA ILE A 435 -32.60 -15.11 -11.87
C ILE A 435 -33.25 -16.01 -10.80
N GLY A 436 -34.08 -16.97 -11.21
CA GLY A 436 -34.69 -17.95 -10.32
C GLY A 436 -33.64 -18.77 -9.55
N MET A 437 -32.57 -19.21 -10.20
CA MET A 437 -31.45 -19.90 -9.55
C MET A 437 -30.77 -19.02 -8.48
N TYR A 438 -30.53 -17.73 -8.75
CA TYR A 438 -29.93 -16.83 -7.76
C TYR A 438 -30.84 -16.59 -6.55
N LEU A 439 -32.14 -16.39 -6.77
CA LEU A 439 -33.14 -16.26 -5.70
C LEU A 439 -33.17 -17.53 -4.83
N CYS A 440 -33.27 -18.68 -5.48
CA CYS A 440 -33.23 -20.00 -4.85
C CYS A 440 -31.97 -20.23 -4.02
N ASN A 441 -30.81 -19.78 -4.50
CA ASN A 441 -29.55 -19.88 -3.77
C ASN A 441 -29.49 -18.95 -2.55
N CYS A 442 -30.00 -17.71 -2.66
CA CYS A 442 -30.10 -16.79 -1.52
C CYS A 442 -30.93 -17.42 -0.40
N VAL A 443 -32.08 -17.98 -0.78
CA VAL A 443 -33.00 -18.64 0.12
C VAL A 443 -32.39 -19.88 0.77
N LYS A 444 -31.72 -20.75 0.02
CA LYS A 444 -31.05 -21.94 0.56
C LYS A 444 -30.06 -21.62 1.70
N HIS A 445 -29.46 -20.44 1.66
CA HIS A 445 -28.50 -19.97 2.67
C HIS A 445 -29.11 -18.98 3.69
N ASN A 446 -30.42 -18.77 3.67
CA ASN A 446 -31.15 -17.80 4.50
C ASN A 446 -30.60 -16.36 4.40
N GLU A 447 -30.14 -15.95 3.21
CA GLU A 447 -29.59 -14.61 2.96
C GLU A 447 -30.68 -13.61 2.56
N VAL A 448 -31.48 -13.16 3.53
CA VAL A 448 -32.61 -12.23 3.32
C VAL A 448 -32.16 -10.92 2.69
N ASP A 449 -31.06 -10.31 3.14
CA ASP A 449 -30.58 -9.04 2.59
C ASP A 449 -30.26 -9.13 1.10
N ARG A 450 -29.73 -10.28 0.65
CA ARG A 450 -29.45 -10.51 -0.77
C ARG A 450 -30.75 -10.74 -1.53
N LEU A 451 -31.71 -11.45 -0.94
CA LEU A 451 -33.05 -11.64 -1.49
C LEU A 451 -33.78 -10.30 -1.67
N ILE A 452 -33.71 -9.40 -0.68
CA ILE A 452 -34.22 -8.02 -0.75
C ILE A 452 -33.55 -7.26 -1.90
N ALA A 453 -32.22 -7.36 -2.03
CA ALA A 453 -31.48 -6.71 -3.11
C ALA A 453 -31.94 -7.18 -4.50
N TRP A 454 -32.16 -8.49 -4.68
CA TRP A 454 -32.74 -9.04 -5.91
C TRP A 454 -34.16 -8.52 -6.17
N HIS A 455 -35.02 -8.49 -5.14
CA HIS A 455 -36.39 -7.96 -5.25
C HIS A 455 -36.39 -6.49 -5.68
N LYS A 456 -35.60 -5.64 -5.00
CA LYS A 456 -35.44 -4.21 -5.32
C LYS A 456 -34.86 -3.98 -6.72
N ALA A 457 -34.08 -4.92 -7.24
CA ALA A 457 -33.59 -4.89 -8.63
C ALA A 457 -34.64 -5.29 -9.67
N GLY A 458 -35.87 -5.62 -9.26
CA GLY A 458 -36.98 -6.02 -10.12
C GLY A 458 -37.05 -7.51 -10.40
N ALA A 459 -36.43 -8.37 -9.59
CA ALA A 459 -36.55 -9.82 -9.74
C ALA A 459 -37.98 -10.26 -9.41
N ASN A 460 -38.54 -11.13 -10.25
CA ASN A 460 -39.78 -11.82 -9.90
C ASN A 460 -39.48 -12.87 -8.82
N LEU A 461 -40.00 -12.66 -7.60
CA LEU A 461 -39.79 -13.56 -6.46
C LEU A 461 -40.41 -14.95 -6.65
N ASP A 462 -41.27 -15.13 -7.66
CA ASP A 462 -41.86 -16.42 -8.01
C ASP A 462 -41.11 -17.15 -9.14
N GLN A 463 -39.97 -16.59 -9.57
CA GLN A 463 -39.20 -17.14 -10.67
C GLN A 463 -38.53 -18.47 -10.30
N THR A 464 -38.82 -19.52 -11.07
CA THR A 464 -38.30 -20.86 -10.77
C THR A 464 -36.85 -21.05 -11.18
N ASP A 465 -36.14 -21.95 -10.48
CA ASP A 465 -34.86 -22.50 -10.92
C ASP A 465 -35.03 -23.50 -12.09
N TYR A 466 -33.94 -24.15 -12.51
CA TYR A 466 -33.94 -25.16 -13.59
C TYR A 466 -34.74 -26.42 -13.26
N ASP A 467 -35.01 -26.69 -11.97
CA ASP A 467 -35.82 -27.82 -11.50
C ASP A 467 -37.31 -27.45 -11.35
N GLY A 468 -37.71 -26.26 -11.80
CA GLY A 468 -39.08 -25.77 -11.68
C GLY A 468 -39.46 -25.38 -10.24
N ARG A 469 -38.49 -25.22 -9.34
CA ARG A 469 -38.73 -24.89 -7.93
C ARG A 469 -38.77 -23.38 -7.74
N THR A 470 -39.80 -22.90 -7.04
CA THR A 470 -39.87 -21.49 -6.64
C THR A 470 -38.94 -21.22 -5.45
N PRO A 471 -38.51 -19.97 -5.24
CA PRO A 471 -37.74 -19.58 -4.06
C PRO A 471 -38.49 -19.92 -2.76
N LEU A 472 -39.81 -19.75 -2.70
CA LEU A 472 -40.62 -20.12 -1.54
C LEU A 472 -40.54 -21.62 -1.23
N LEU A 473 -40.63 -22.46 -2.26
CA LEU A 473 -40.53 -23.91 -2.12
C LEU A 473 -39.20 -24.31 -1.49
N LEU A 474 -38.09 -23.71 -1.92
CA LEU A 474 -36.77 -23.95 -1.31
C LEU A 474 -36.62 -23.33 0.08
N ALA A 475 -37.27 -22.19 0.36
CA ALA A 475 -37.23 -21.54 1.68
C ALA A 475 -37.80 -22.47 2.75
N VAL A 476 -38.96 -23.03 2.43
CA VAL A 476 -39.64 -24.02 3.25
C VAL A 476 -38.80 -25.30 3.36
N ASN A 477 -38.25 -25.77 2.24
CA ASN A 477 -37.42 -26.97 2.21
C ASN A 477 -36.19 -26.85 3.14
N TYR A 478 -35.48 -25.71 3.11
CA TYR A 478 -34.26 -25.47 3.88
C TYR A 478 -34.51 -24.80 5.25
N ASN A 479 -35.77 -24.55 5.62
CA ASN A 479 -36.17 -23.86 6.85
C ASN A 479 -35.54 -22.46 6.99
N SER A 480 -35.57 -21.70 5.91
CA SER A 480 -35.08 -20.31 5.84
C SER A 480 -36.21 -19.35 6.23
N ILE A 481 -36.52 -19.32 7.53
CA ILE A 481 -37.71 -18.66 8.10
C ILE A 481 -37.79 -17.19 7.70
N ASP A 482 -36.68 -16.46 7.81
CA ASP A 482 -36.66 -15.03 7.51
C ASP A 482 -36.92 -14.76 6.02
N CYS A 483 -36.43 -15.64 5.13
CA CYS A 483 -36.77 -15.60 3.72
C CYS A 483 -38.24 -15.95 3.47
N VAL A 484 -38.83 -16.91 4.20
CA VAL A 484 -40.27 -17.24 4.08
C VAL A 484 -41.13 -16.03 4.42
N HIS A 485 -40.86 -15.36 5.55
CA HIS A 485 -41.56 -14.13 5.92
C HIS A 485 -41.43 -13.06 4.83
N TYR A 486 -40.20 -12.76 4.41
CA TYR A 486 -39.98 -11.74 3.40
C TYR A 486 -40.70 -12.02 2.08
N LEU A 487 -40.64 -13.26 1.61
CA LEU A 487 -41.28 -13.73 0.37
C LEU A 487 -42.80 -13.55 0.43
N LEU A 488 -43.43 -14.00 1.51
CA LEU A 488 -44.89 -13.94 1.66
C LEU A 488 -45.40 -12.52 1.91
N ASP A 489 -44.62 -11.69 2.60
CA ASP A 489 -45.00 -10.30 2.92
C ASP A 489 -44.86 -9.36 1.74
N ASN A 490 -43.92 -9.63 0.83
CA ASN A 490 -43.51 -8.68 -0.22
C ASN A 490 -43.62 -9.23 -1.65
N GLY A 491 -43.99 -10.50 -1.83
CA GLY A 491 -44.14 -11.15 -3.12
C GLY A 491 -45.59 -11.56 -3.40
N ASN A 492 -46.07 -11.29 -4.61
CA ASN A 492 -47.29 -11.91 -5.12
C ASN A 492 -46.95 -13.35 -5.57
N ILE A 493 -46.70 -14.22 -4.60
CA ILE A 493 -46.17 -15.57 -4.82
C ILE A 493 -47.31 -16.57 -4.96
N ASP A 494 -47.26 -17.40 -6.00
CA ASP A 494 -48.16 -18.54 -6.12
C ASP A 494 -47.74 -19.67 -5.16
N ILE A 495 -48.39 -19.70 -4.00
CA ILE A 495 -48.21 -20.75 -2.98
C ILE A 495 -48.67 -22.14 -3.46
N SER A 496 -49.40 -22.22 -4.58
CA SER A 496 -49.91 -23.47 -5.15
C SER A 496 -48.99 -24.08 -6.22
N TRP A 497 -47.96 -23.35 -6.65
CA TRP A 497 -47.00 -23.84 -7.65
C TRP A 497 -46.29 -25.10 -7.15
N CYS A 498 -46.13 -26.08 -8.04
CA CYS A 498 -45.46 -27.34 -7.74
C CYS A 498 -44.18 -27.51 -8.54
N ASP A 499 -43.16 -28.14 -7.95
CA ASP A 499 -41.92 -28.44 -8.67
C ASP A 499 -42.09 -29.56 -9.70
N ASN A 500 -41.02 -29.92 -10.41
CA ASN A 500 -41.02 -31.03 -11.38
C ASN A 500 -41.37 -32.41 -10.78
N ARG A 501 -41.53 -32.53 -9.46
CA ARG A 501 -42.04 -33.73 -8.76
C ARG A 501 -43.49 -33.57 -8.31
N SER A 502 -44.17 -32.53 -8.77
CA SER A 502 -45.53 -32.14 -8.41
C SER A 502 -45.71 -31.86 -6.91
N MET A 503 -44.65 -31.38 -6.25
CA MET A 503 -44.67 -31.03 -4.83
C MET A 503 -44.84 -29.53 -4.63
N THR A 504 -45.88 -29.12 -3.89
CA THR A 504 -46.12 -27.73 -3.46
C THR A 504 -45.29 -27.37 -2.22
N PRO A 505 -45.06 -26.07 -1.92
CA PRO A 505 -44.37 -25.64 -0.71
C PRO A 505 -44.91 -26.28 0.57
N ILE A 506 -46.22 -26.40 0.72
CA ILE A 506 -46.84 -27.04 1.89
C ILE A 506 -46.61 -28.56 1.92
N GLN A 507 -46.59 -29.23 0.76
CA GLN A 507 -46.27 -30.66 0.66
C GLN A 507 -44.81 -30.93 1.06
N ILE A 508 -43.89 -30.03 0.70
CA ILE A 508 -42.49 -30.11 1.12
C ILE A 508 -42.30 -29.78 2.59
N ALA A 509 -42.98 -28.75 3.13
CA ALA A 509 -42.99 -28.46 4.57
C ALA A 509 -43.38 -29.70 5.37
N LYS A 510 -44.44 -30.38 4.92
CA LYS A 510 -44.91 -31.63 5.47
C LYS A 510 -43.84 -32.71 5.35
N GLN A 511 -43.30 -33.00 4.16
CA GLN A 511 -42.25 -34.02 3.94
C GLN A 511 -40.94 -33.78 4.72
N ARG A 512 -40.52 -32.53 4.92
CA ARG A 512 -39.30 -32.18 5.66
C ARG A 512 -39.50 -32.16 7.17
N GLY A 513 -40.67 -31.73 7.66
CA GLY A 513 -41.07 -31.93 9.06
C GLY A 513 -41.14 -33.41 9.44
N PHE A 514 -41.18 -34.28 8.44
CA PHE A 514 -41.26 -35.72 8.50
C PHE A 514 -39.89 -36.44 8.48
N ASP A 515 -38.77 -35.72 8.30
CA ASP A 515 -37.41 -36.23 8.45
C ASP A 515 -36.75 -35.67 9.73
N SER A 516 -36.01 -36.53 10.42
CA SER A 516 -35.62 -36.46 11.83
C SER A 516 -34.60 -35.38 12.26
N ILE A 517 -34.67 -34.15 11.74
CA ILE A 517 -33.83 -33.00 12.16
C ILE A 517 -34.66 -31.82 12.71
N ALA A 518 -35.99 -31.95 12.78
CA ALA A 518 -36.93 -30.93 13.27
C ALA A 518 -36.96 -30.73 14.81
N VAL A 519 -35.96 -31.19 15.57
CA VAL A 519 -35.87 -30.93 17.03
C VAL A 519 -35.22 -29.56 17.33
N ASN A 520 -34.58 -28.92 16.35
CA ASN A 520 -33.95 -27.59 16.51
C ASN A 520 -34.56 -26.46 15.69
N TYR A 521 -35.62 -26.71 14.90
CA TYR A 521 -36.19 -25.73 13.99
C TYR A 521 -37.72 -25.73 14.06
N ASN A 522 -38.29 -24.63 14.58
CA ASN A 522 -39.72 -24.47 14.89
C ASN A 522 -40.58 -24.28 13.62
N SER A 523 -40.84 -25.35 12.87
CA SER A 523 -41.63 -25.33 11.62
C SER A 523 -43.13 -25.04 11.79
N ILE A 524 -43.64 -24.89 13.02
CA ILE A 524 -45.07 -24.62 13.26
C ILE A 524 -45.45 -23.20 12.81
N ASP A 525 -44.54 -22.24 12.93
CA ASP A 525 -44.79 -20.83 12.58
C ASP A 525 -44.97 -20.66 11.07
N CYS A 526 -44.20 -21.37 10.24
CA CYS A 526 -44.39 -21.38 8.78
C CYS A 526 -45.72 -22.02 8.36
N VAL A 527 -46.19 -23.04 9.09
CA VAL A 527 -47.49 -23.68 8.82
C VAL A 527 -48.64 -22.79 9.26
N HIS A 528 -48.54 -22.14 10.42
CA HIS A 528 -49.49 -21.09 10.84
C HIS A 528 -49.59 -19.99 9.79
N TYR A 529 -48.45 -19.43 9.38
CA TYR A 529 -48.41 -18.29 8.47
C TYR A 529 -48.92 -18.61 7.05
N LEU A 530 -48.67 -19.83 6.55
CA LEU A 530 -49.24 -20.28 5.28
C LEU A 530 -50.76 -20.46 5.36
N LEU A 531 -51.27 -21.04 6.46
CA LEU A 531 -52.71 -21.23 6.65
C LEU A 531 -53.46 -19.90 6.83
N ASP A 532 -52.87 -18.94 7.54
CA ASP A 532 -53.49 -17.64 7.82
C ASP A 532 -53.54 -16.71 6.59
N ASN A 533 -52.63 -16.86 5.63
CA ASN A 533 -52.49 -15.96 4.47
C ASN A 533 -52.88 -16.56 3.11
N GLY A 534 -53.34 -17.82 3.07
CA GLY A 534 -53.74 -18.49 1.82
C GLY A 534 -55.08 -19.22 1.93
N ASN A 535 -55.89 -19.20 0.86
CA ASN A 535 -57.07 -20.06 0.74
C ASN A 535 -56.61 -21.47 0.33
N ILE A 536 -56.10 -22.22 1.30
CA ILE A 536 -55.36 -23.47 1.06
C ILE A 536 -56.30 -24.67 1.09
N ASP A 537 -56.27 -25.47 0.02
CA ASP A 537 -56.90 -26.79 0.02
C ASP A 537 -56.09 -27.76 0.89
N ILE A 538 -56.70 -28.24 1.96
CA ILE A 538 -56.14 -29.25 2.87
C ILE A 538 -56.67 -30.67 2.60
N SER A 539 -57.50 -30.85 1.57
CA SER A 539 -58.15 -32.12 1.21
C SER A 539 -57.35 -33.00 0.25
N TRP A 540 -56.23 -32.49 -0.29
CA TRP A 540 -55.35 -33.26 -1.16
C TRP A 540 -54.79 -34.51 -0.46
N CYS A 541 -54.41 -35.51 -1.26
CA CYS A 541 -53.80 -36.74 -0.77
C CYS A 541 -52.44 -36.99 -1.44
N ASP A 542 -51.50 -37.56 -0.72
CA ASP A 542 -50.22 -37.99 -1.30
C ASP A 542 -50.39 -39.21 -2.23
N ASN A 543 -49.29 -39.70 -2.81
CA ASN A 543 -49.29 -40.90 -3.66
C ASN A 543 -49.69 -42.19 -2.92
N ARG A 544 -49.94 -42.13 -1.60
CA ARG A 544 -50.45 -43.21 -0.74
C ARG A 544 -51.88 -42.93 -0.28
N SER A 545 -52.57 -41.96 -0.88
CA SER A 545 -53.93 -41.55 -0.56
C SER A 545 -54.12 -41.04 0.87
N MET A 546 -53.07 -40.50 1.51
CA MET A 546 -53.17 -39.95 2.86
C MET A 546 -53.36 -38.43 2.85
N THR A 547 -54.33 -37.96 3.64
CA THR A 547 -54.56 -36.52 3.84
C THR A 547 -53.49 -35.92 4.74
N PRO A 548 -53.23 -34.60 4.65
CA PRO A 548 -52.33 -33.86 5.54
C PRO A 548 -52.47 -34.19 7.04
N ILE A 549 -53.71 -34.30 7.53
CA ILE A 549 -54.01 -34.61 8.93
C ILE A 549 -53.63 -36.07 9.26
N GLN A 550 -53.88 -37.01 8.34
CA GLN A 550 -53.53 -38.41 8.53
C GLN A 550 -52.01 -38.62 8.56
N ILE A 551 -51.26 -37.94 7.69
CA ILE A 551 -49.80 -38.03 7.68
C ILE A 551 -49.22 -37.43 8.97
N ALA A 552 -49.77 -36.31 9.46
CA ALA A 552 -49.35 -35.68 10.72
C ALA A 552 -49.66 -36.56 11.94
N LYS A 553 -50.82 -37.24 11.98
CA LYS A 553 -51.17 -38.21 13.03
C LYS A 553 -50.27 -39.45 13.01
N GLN A 554 -49.98 -39.99 11.82
CA GLN A 554 -49.14 -41.17 11.68
C GLN A 554 -47.71 -40.94 12.21
N ARG A 555 -47.23 -39.70 12.14
CA ARG A 555 -45.86 -39.32 12.50
C ARG A 555 -45.76 -38.58 13.84
N GLY A 556 -46.86 -38.43 14.59
CA GLY A 556 -46.88 -37.99 15.98
C GLY A 556 -46.78 -36.47 16.22
N PHE A 557 -47.24 -35.65 15.28
CA PHE A 557 -47.13 -34.18 15.39
C PHE A 557 -48.42 -33.52 15.88
N ASP A 558 -48.67 -33.67 17.18
CA ASP A 558 -49.92 -33.24 17.81
C ASP A 558 -50.23 -31.75 17.61
N SER A 559 -49.22 -30.87 17.64
CA SER A 559 -49.40 -29.43 17.45
C SER A 559 -49.84 -29.07 16.01
N ILE A 560 -49.31 -29.75 15.00
CA ILE A 560 -49.72 -29.57 13.58
C ILE A 560 -51.09 -30.21 13.35
N VAL A 561 -51.38 -31.35 14.00
CA VAL A 561 -52.70 -31.98 13.96
C VAL A 561 -53.76 -31.05 14.55
N GLN A 562 -53.48 -30.40 15.69
CA GLN A 562 -54.38 -29.42 16.29
C GLN A 562 -54.62 -28.23 15.36
N LEU A 563 -53.55 -27.67 14.79
CA LEU A 563 -53.62 -26.53 13.86
C LEU A 563 -54.41 -26.83 12.58
N LEU A 564 -54.14 -27.97 11.92
CA LEU A 564 -54.88 -28.37 10.72
C LEU A 564 -56.34 -28.73 11.05
N SER A 565 -56.59 -29.28 12.24
CA SER A 565 -57.95 -29.59 12.71
C SER A 565 -58.74 -28.33 13.07
N SER A 566 -58.10 -27.25 13.52
CA SER A 566 -58.77 -25.97 13.75
C SER A 566 -59.06 -25.24 12.44
N TYR A 567 -58.11 -25.24 11.51
CA TYR A 567 -58.30 -24.62 10.18
C TYR A 567 -59.38 -25.33 9.35
N ALA A 568 -59.42 -26.67 9.38
CA ALA A 568 -60.46 -27.47 8.73
C ALA A 568 -61.89 -27.23 9.27
N LYS A 569 -62.02 -26.65 10.47
CA LYS A 569 -63.31 -26.28 11.07
C LYS A 569 -63.72 -24.84 10.77
N SER A 570 -62.79 -24.00 10.31
CA SER A 570 -63.02 -22.58 10.02
C SER A 570 -63.25 -22.27 8.54
N GLN A 571 -62.95 -23.20 7.63
CA GLN A 571 -63.49 -23.24 6.26
C GLN A 571 -64.83 -23.97 6.25
#